data_AF-A0A2D4KRM0-F1
#
_entry.id   AF-A0A2D4KRM0-F1
#
_cell.length_a   1.000
_cell.length_b   1.000
_cell.length_c   1.000
_cell.angle_alpha   90.00
_cell.angle_beta   90.00
_cell.angle_gamma   90.00
#
_symmetry.space_group_name_H-M   'P 1'
#
loop_
_entity.id
_entity.type
_entity.pdbx_description
1 polymer ?
#
loop_
_entity_poly.entity_id
_entity_poly.type
_entity_poly.pdbx_seq_one_letter_code
_entity_poly.pdbx_strand_id
1 'polypeptide(L)'
;VEYLSFAQYAVTFDFESLENNMENSVDKSKPWSRSIEDLHRGSNLPSPIGNSISCSSRHSTLRYNTLPSRRTLKNSRLVSKKDDVHVCIMCLRAIMNYQYGFNMVMSHPHAVNEIALSLNNKNPRTKALVLELLAAVCLVRGGHEIILSAFDNFKEVCGEKQRFEKLMEHFRNEDNNIDFMVACMQFINIVVHS
;
A
#
# COMPACT_ATOMS: atom_id res chain seq x y z
N VAL A 1 -3.14 6.14 12.04
CA VAL A 1 -2.93 5.00 11.11
C VAL A 1 -3.62 5.26 9.77
N GLU A 2 -4.92 5.54 9.73
CA GLU A 2 -5.65 5.81 8.48
C GLU A 2 -5.02 6.92 7.61
N TYR A 3 -4.62 8.03 8.22
CA TYR A 3 -3.95 9.11 7.49
C TYR A 3 -2.58 8.69 6.93
N LEU A 4 -1.82 7.86 7.65
CA LEU A 4 -0.55 7.30 7.15
C LEU A 4 -0.80 6.44 5.90
N SER A 5 -1.80 5.54 5.98
CA SER A 5 -2.23 4.70 4.86
C SER A 5 -2.60 5.55 3.63
N PHE A 6 -3.41 6.59 3.82
CA PHE A 6 -3.73 7.54 2.76
C PHE A 6 -2.49 8.25 2.19
N ALA A 7 -1.58 8.70 3.07
CA ALA A 7 -0.39 9.44 2.66
C ALA A 7 0.58 8.60 1.84
N GLN A 8 0.67 7.30 2.09
CA GLN A 8 1.55 6.38 1.34
C GLN A 8 0.85 5.59 0.22
N TYR A 9 -0.48 5.70 0.10
CA TYR A 9 -1.30 4.97 -0.86
C TYR A 9 -0.76 5.00 -2.31
N ALA A 10 -0.33 6.17 -2.78
CA ALA A 10 0.22 6.29 -4.13
C ALA A 10 1.61 5.65 -4.30
N VAL A 11 2.43 5.64 -3.25
CA VAL A 11 3.75 4.99 -3.30
C VAL A 11 3.56 3.50 -3.51
N THR A 12 2.62 2.90 -2.76
CA THR A 12 2.27 1.50 -2.87
C THR A 12 1.73 1.15 -4.27
N PHE A 13 0.85 1.99 -4.83
CA PHE A 13 0.25 1.75 -6.16
C PHE A 13 1.23 1.92 -7.33
N ASP A 14 2.19 2.85 -7.23
CA ASP A 14 3.16 3.10 -8.31
C ASP A 14 4.09 1.87 -8.53
N PHE A 15 4.27 0.99 -7.54
CA PHE A 15 4.97 -0.30 -7.72
C PHE A 15 4.17 -1.30 -8.57
N GLU A 16 2.87 -1.44 -8.31
CA GLU A 16 1.98 -2.35 -9.06
C GLU A 16 1.86 -1.94 -10.54
N SER A 17 1.96 -0.63 -10.82
CA SER A 17 1.88 -0.10 -12.18
C SER A 17 3.16 -0.33 -13.00
N LEU A 18 4.33 -0.43 -12.33
CA LEU A 18 5.61 -0.68 -13.00
C LEU A 18 5.71 -2.12 -13.51
N GLU A 19 5.18 -3.09 -12.75
CA GLU A 19 5.14 -4.50 -13.16
C GLU A 19 4.12 -4.78 -14.27
N ASN A 20 2.92 -4.18 -14.20
CA ASN A 20 1.93 -4.26 -15.27
C ASN A 20 2.46 -3.73 -16.62
N ASN A 21 3.41 -2.77 -16.59
CA ASN A 21 4.05 -2.27 -17.80
C ASN A 21 5.16 -3.21 -18.31
N MET A 22 5.81 -3.96 -17.41
CA MET A 22 6.82 -4.96 -17.75
C MET A 22 6.18 -6.21 -18.38
N GLU A 23 5.06 -6.68 -17.84
CA GLU A 23 4.29 -7.81 -18.40
C GLU A 23 3.67 -7.48 -19.77
N ASN A 24 3.22 -6.23 -19.96
CA ASN A 24 2.70 -5.77 -21.26
C ASN A 24 3.77 -5.51 -22.32
N SER A 25 5.07 -5.62 -21.99
CA SER A 25 6.17 -5.34 -22.91
C SER A 25 6.63 -6.53 -23.75
N VAL A 26 6.14 -7.75 -23.47
CA VAL A 26 6.62 -8.98 -24.14
C VAL A 26 5.71 -9.47 -25.29
N ASP A 27 4.49 -8.97 -25.44
CA ASP A 27 3.61 -9.41 -26.54
C ASP A 27 2.81 -8.26 -27.16
N LYS A 28 3.35 -7.67 -28.24
CA LYS A 28 2.54 -7.15 -29.36
C LYS A 28 3.40 -6.70 -30.54
N SER A 29 3.81 -7.66 -31.36
CA SER A 29 4.05 -7.40 -32.77
C SER A 29 2.73 -7.45 -33.54
N LYS A 30 2.33 -6.28 -34.08
CA LYS A 30 1.57 -5.99 -35.31
C LYS A 30 0.21 -5.27 -35.21
N PRO A 31 -0.11 -4.44 -36.23
CA PRO A 31 -0.92 -3.22 -36.10
C PRO A 31 -2.20 -3.26 -36.95
N TRP A 32 -3.34 -2.82 -36.43
CA TRP A 32 -4.57 -2.70 -37.23
C TRP A 32 -5.11 -1.27 -37.23
N SER A 33 -5.23 -0.77 -38.44
CA SER A 33 -5.56 0.59 -38.86
C SER A 33 -7.04 0.94 -38.65
N ARG A 34 -7.30 2.25 -38.51
CA ARG A 34 -8.62 2.91 -38.47
C ARG A 34 -9.46 2.70 -39.75
N SER A 35 -10.79 2.66 -39.60
CA SER A 35 -11.84 3.26 -40.48
C SER A 35 -13.21 3.06 -39.77
N ILE A 36 -13.98 4.09 -39.38
CA ILE A 36 -14.88 5.03 -40.10
C ILE A 36 -16.14 4.38 -40.73
N GLU A 37 -17.29 4.85 -40.20
CA GLU A 37 -18.67 4.94 -40.71
C GLU A 37 -19.48 3.68 -41.10
N ASP A 38 -20.66 3.54 -40.49
CA ASP A 38 -21.92 3.41 -41.26
C ASP A 38 -23.17 3.73 -40.41
N LEU A 39 -24.02 4.59 -40.98
CA LEU A 39 -25.34 5.03 -40.51
C LEU A 39 -26.42 4.31 -41.32
N HIS A 40 -27.46 3.75 -40.69
CA HIS A 40 -28.78 3.54 -41.31
C HIS A 40 -29.94 3.52 -40.27
N ARG A 41 -30.59 4.68 -40.14
CA ARG A 41 -32.04 4.98 -40.22
C ARG A 41 -33.11 3.99 -39.71
N GLY A 42 -34.05 4.48 -38.89
CA GLY A 42 -35.50 4.16 -39.02
C GLY A 42 -36.33 3.98 -37.74
N SER A 43 -37.23 4.92 -37.47
CA SER A 43 -38.15 5.08 -36.33
C SER A 43 -39.44 4.23 -36.38
N ASN A 44 -40.13 4.00 -35.22
CA ASN A 44 -41.58 4.29 -34.95
C ASN A 44 -42.14 3.54 -33.70
N LEU A 45 -42.91 4.26 -32.85
CA LEU A 45 -43.76 3.81 -31.69
C LEU A 45 -45.19 3.39 -32.18
N PRO A 46 -46.19 2.90 -31.37
CA PRO A 46 -46.48 3.13 -29.93
C PRO A 46 -46.98 1.92 -29.06
N SER A 47 -47.07 2.14 -27.73
CA SER A 47 -47.59 1.30 -26.61
C SER A 47 -49.15 1.14 -26.60
N PRO A 48 -49.87 0.41 -25.67
CA PRO A 48 -49.78 0.50 -24.18
C PRO A 48 -50.23 -0.72 -23.29
N ILE A 49 -50.16 -0.51 -21.96
CA ILE A 49 -50.96 -1.08 -20.82
C ILE A 49 -50.24 -2.04 -19.85
N GLY A 50 -50.20 -1.67 -18.56
CA GLY A 50 -50.10 -2.61 -17.43
C GLY A 50 -49.41 -2.07 -16.15
N ASN A 51 -50.16 -1.45 -15.25
CA ASN A 51 -49.72 -1.09 -13.89
C ASN A 51 -49.44 -2.34 -13.03
N SER A 52 -48.40 -2.33 -12.20
CA SER A 52 -48.49 -2.80 -10.81
C SER A 52 -47.24 -2.46 -9.98
N ILE A 53 -47.51 -2.23 -8.71
CA ILE A 53 -46.67 -1.73 -7.63
C ILE A 53 -45.77 -2.86 -7.12
N SER A 54 -44.49 -2.60 -6.89
CA SER A 54 -43.75 -3.21 -5.76
C SER A 54 -42.47 -2.45 -5.46
N CYS A 55 -42.48 -1.86 -4.26
CA CYS A 55 -41.28 -1.41 -3.56
C CYS A 55 -40.36 -2.61 -3.36
N SER A 56 -39.13 -2.53 -3.87
CA SER A 56 -38.08 -3.46 -3.49
C SER A 56 -36.86 -2.63 -3.10
N SER A 57 -36.69 -2.47 -1.79
CA SER A 57 -35.47 -2.03 -1.13
C SER A 57 -34.29 -2.81 -1.69
N ARG A 58 -33.58 -2.20 -2.63
CA ARG A 58 -32.26 -2.71 -3.03
C ARG A 58 -31.33 -2.41 -1.87
N HIS A 59 -31.15 -3.42 -1.02
CA HIS A 59 -29.96 -3.51 -0.17
C HIS A 59 -28.75 -3.34 -1.09
N SER A 60 -28.16 -2.15 -1.10
CA SER A 60 -26.87 -1.91 -1.73
C SER A 60 -25.84 -2.65 -0.90
N THR A 61 -25.58 -3.90 -1.29
CA THR A 61 -24.40 -4.64 -0.89
C THR A 61 -23.19 -3.79 -1.25
N LEU A 62 -22.51 -3.28 -0.22
CA LEU A 62 -21.24 -2.57 -0.31
C LEU A 62 -20.22 -3.50 -0.98
N ARG A 63 -20.10 -3.39 -2.30
CA ARG A 63 -18.98 -3.98 -3.04
C ARG A 63 -17.75 -3.10 -2.77
N TYR A 64 -16.81 -3.62 -1.99
CA TYR A 64 -15.50 -3.01 -1.72
C TYR A 64 -14.54 -3.05 -2.94
N ASN A 65 -15.06 -2.89 -4.16
CA ASN A 65 -14.25 -2.84 -5.40
C ASN A 65 -14.46 -1.53 -6.15
N THR A 66 -14.56 -0.39 -5.46
CA THR A 66 -14.38 0.90 -6.13
C THR A 66 -12.90 1.08 -6.41
N LEU A 67 -12.52 0.94 -7.69
CA LEU A 67 -11.24 1.39 -8.23
C LEU A 67 -10.84 2.75 -7.61
N PRO A 68 -9.55 2.94 -7.28
CA PRO A 68 -9.11 4.15 -6.61
C PRO A 68 -9.59 5.39 -7.37
N SER A 69 -10.30 6.29 -6.66
CA SER A 69 -10.66 7.57 -7.27
C SER A 69 -9.37 8.25 -7.71
N ARG A 70 -9.30 8.63 -9.00
CA ARG A 70 -8.15 9.34 -9.57
C ARG A 70 -7.79 10.60 -8.76
N ARG A 71 -8.77 11.17 -8.05
CA ARG A 71 -8.57 12.29 -7.11
C ARG A 71 -7.82 11.86 -5.85
N THR A 72 -8.19 10.75 -5.23
CA THR A 72 -7.53 10.20 -4.02
C THR A 72 -6.06 9.88 -4.32
N LEU A 73 -5.78 9.20 -5.43
CA LEU A 73 -4.40 8.87 -5.82
C LEU A 73 -3.56 10.14 -6.07
N LYS A 74 -4.12 11.15 -6.74
CA LYS A 74 -3.45 12.45 -6.93
C LYS A 74 -3.14 13.16 -5.61
N ASN A 75 -4.10 13.18 -4.69
CA ASN A 75 -3.90 13.82 -3.39
C ASN A 75 -2.86 13.07 -2.55
N SER A 76 -2.88 11.73 -2.58
CA SER A 76 -1.87 10.90 -1.93
C SER A 76 -0.46 11.18 -2.46
N ARG A 77 -0.28 11.27 -3.79
CA ARG A 77 1.02 11.66 -4.39
C ARG A 77 1.51 13.04 -3.93
N LEU A 78 0.60 13.97 -3.65
CA LEU A 78 0.96 15.31 -3.19
C LEU A 78 1.48 15.28 -1.74
N VAL A 79 0.83 14.55 -0.85
CA VAL A 79 1.24 14.44 0.56
C VAL A 79 2.44 13.51 0.74
N SER A 80 2.58 12.46 -0.07
CA SER A 80 3.74 11.55 -0.05
C SER A 80 5.06 12.25 -0.38
N LYS A 81 5.03 13.34 -1.15
CA LYS A 81 6.21 14.14 -1.49
C LYS A 81 6.61 15.11 -0.37
N LYS A 82 5.76 15.27 0.64
CA LYS A 82 6.05 16.05 1.84
C LYS A 82 6.62 15.15 2.92
N ASP A 83 6.92 15.75 4.06
CA ASP A 83 7.38 15.04 5.25
C ASP A 83 6.23 14.39 6.04
N ASP A 84 4.98 14.46 5.57
CA ASP A 84 3.79 13.97 6.27
C ASP A 84 3.93 12.50 6.70
N VAL A 85 4.46 11.63 5.83
CA VAL A 85 4.73 10.22 6.16
C VAL A 85 5.77 10.11 7.28
N HIS A 86 6.88 10.85 7.18
CA HIS A 86 7.94 10.85 8.20
C HIS A 86 7.39 11.31 9.56
N VAL A 87 6.62 12.39 9.57
CA VAL A 87 5.98 12.92 10.78
C VAL A 87 4.99 11.92 11.37
N CYS A 88 4.21 11.21 10.54
CA CYS A 88 3.34 10.14 11.04
C CYS A 88 4.12 9.04 11.78
N ILE A 89 5.28 8.63 11.24
CA ILE A 89 6.15 7.66 11.90
C ILE A 89 6.73 8.22 13.21
N MET A 90 7.12 9.50 13.25
CA MET A 90 7.54 10.16 14.50
C MET A 90 6.43 10.19 15.55
N CYS A 91 5.18 10.44 15.15
CA CYS A 91 4.03 10.39 16.05
C CYS A 91 3.79 8.97 16.60
N LEU A 92 3.90 7.94 15.75
CA LEU A 92 3.79 6.55 16.17
C LEU A 92 4.93 6.17 17.14
N ARG A 93 6.15 6.64 16.89
CA ARG A 93 7.28 6.49 17.83
C ARG A 93 6.93 7.04 19.21
N ALA A 94 6.36 8.25 19.26
CA ALA A 94 5.97 8.88 20.52
C ALA A 94 4.89 8.09 21.26
N ILE A 95 3.89 7.56 20.54
CA ILE A 95 2.83 6.70 21.11
C ILE A 95 3.43 5.38 21.64
N MET A 96 4.31 4.75 20.87
CA MET A 96 4.98 3.49 21.22
C MET A 96 5.97 3.64 22.38
N ASN A 97 6.42 4.86 22.68
CA ASN A 97 7.21 5.14 23.88
C ASN A 97 6.38 5.15 25.17
N TYR A 98 5.06 5.01 25.08
CA TYR A 98 4.17 4.82 26.22
C TYR A 98 3.66 3.37 26.24
N GLN A 99 3.86 2.63 27.35
CA GLN A 99 3.56 1.19 27.42
C GLN A 99 2.13 0.84 26.94
N TYR A 100 1.12 1.61 27.36
CA TYR A 100 -0.25 1.38 26.91
C TYR A 100 -0.42 1.69 25.40
N GLY A 101 0.21 2.77 24.92
CA GLY A 101 0.21 3.13 23.50
C GLY A 101 0.89 2.07 22.63
N PHE A 102 1.99 1.50 23.10
CA PHE A 102 2.68 0.38 22.46
C PHE A 102 1.77 -0.84 22.31
N ASN A 103 1.10 -1.25 23.39
CA ASN A 103 0.13 -2.36 23.34
C ASN A 103 -1.03 -2.07 22.39
N MET A 104 -1.53 -0.83 22.36
CA MET A 104 -2.56 -0.41 21.41
C MET A 104 -2.07 -0.57 19.96
N VAL A 105 -0.84 -0.16 19.65
CA VAL A 105 -0.24 -0.33 18.31
C VAL A 105 -0.15 -1.81 17.93
N MET A 106 0.36 -2.67 18.82
CA MET A 106 0.46 -4.11 18.56
C MET A 106 -0.90 -4.78 18.33
N SER A 107 -1.93 -4.35 19.07
CA SER A 107 -3.28 -4.89 18.95
C SER A 107 -4.08 -4.34 17.77
N HIS A 108 -3.63 -3.22 17.18
CA HIS A 108 -4.36 -2.57 16.09
C HIS A 108 -4.13 -3.31 14.76
N PRO A 109 -5.19 -3.73 14.04
CA PRO A 109 -5.11 -4.69 12.93
C PRO A 109 -4.25 -4.25 11.76
N HIS A 110 -4.07 -2.94 11.57
CA HIS A 110 -3.33 -2.39 10.44
C HIS A 110 -2.09 -1.58 10.85
N ALA A 111 -1.85 -1.36 12.15
CA ALA A 111 -0.86 -0.35 12.53
C ALA A 111 0.57 -0.78 12.16
N VAL A 112 0.96 -2.01 12.49
CA VAL A 112 2.29 -2.53 12.14
C VAL A 112 2.45 -2.73 10.64
N ASN A 113 1.41 -3.17 9.94
CA ASN A 113 1.42 -3.29 8.47
C ASN A 113 1.68 -1.94 7.80
N GLU A 114 0.99 -0.89 8.24
CA GLU A 114 1.19 0.46 7.68
C GLU A 114 2.58 1.03 8.03
N ILE A 115 3.13 0.72 9.22
CA ILE A 115 4.53 1.05 9.55
C ILE A 115 5.48 0.32 8.61
N ALA A 116 5.27 -0.98 8.35
CA ALA A 116 6.10 -1.76 7.43
C ALA A 116 6.04 -1.21 6.00
N LEU A 117 4.85 -0.87 5.49
CA LEU A 117 4.68 -0.27 4.16
C LEU A 117 5.43 1.06 4.01
N SER A 118 5.62 1.82 5.09
CA SER A 118 6.42 3.05 5.09
C SER A 118 7.91 2.82 4.80
N LEU A 119 8.39 1.58 4.80
CA LEU A 119 9.74 1.23 4.36
C LEU A 119 9.98 1.60 2.88
N ASN A 120 8.92 1.68 2.07
CA ASN A 120 9.00 2.14 0.67
C ASN A 120 9.24 3.65 0.52
N ASN A 121 9.27 4.42 1.62
CA ASN A 121 9.56 5.85 1.55
C ASN A 121 10.99 6.09 1.03
N LYS A 122 11.15 7.06 0.13
CA LYS A 122 12.45 7.36 -0.49
C LYS A 122 13.49 7.86 0.50
N ASN A 123 13.07 8.53 1.57
CA ASN A 123 13.98 9.11 2.55
C ASN A 123 14.61 8.03 3.46
N PRO A 124 15.94 7.84 3.43
CA PRO A 124 16.61 6.82 4.25
C PRO A 124 16.42 7.06 5.75
N ARG A 125 16.27 8.31 6.20
CA ARG A 125 15.95 8.64 7.59
C ARG A 125 14.60 8.09 8.03
N THR A 126 13.61 8.13 7.15
CA THR A 126 12.29 7.52 7.42
C THR A 126 12.41 6.01 7.48
N LYS A 127 13.15 5.39 6.56
CA LYS A 127 13.38 3.94 6.56
C LYS A 127 14.08 3.47 7.85
N ALA A 128 15.11 4.19 8.29
CA ALA A 128 15.83 3.89 9.54
C ALA A 128 14.87 3.91 10.73
N LEU A 129 14.06 4.96 10.85
CA LEU A 129 13.09 5.08 11.93
C LEU A 129 12.02 3.97 11.87
N VAL A 130 11.53 3.62 10.69
CA VAL A 130 10.61 2.48 10.52
C VAL A 130 11.23 1.19 11.05
N LEU A 131 12.49 0.91 10.70
CA LEU A 131 13.20 -0.29 11.15
C LEU A 131 13.42 -0.30 12.66
N GLU A 132 13.72 0.85 13.28
CA GLU A 132 13.77 0.97 14.75
C GLU A 132 12.45 0.57 15.41
N LEU A 133 11.31 1.06 14.89
CA LEU A 133 9.99 0.76 15.44
C LEU A 133 9.65 -0.74 15.28
N LEU A 134 9.92 -1.30 14.10
CA LEU A 134 9.67 -2.72 13.81
C LEU A 134 10.57 -3.63 14.67
N ALA A 135 11.83 -3.27 14.88
CA ALA A 135 12.73 -3.98 15.78
C ALA A 135 12.21 -3.99 17.22
N ALA A 136 11.73 -2.85 17.72
CA ALA A 136 11.16 -2.75 19.07
C ALA A 136 9.93 -3.66 19.25
N VAL A 137 9.07 -3.75 18.24
CA VAL A 137 7.94 -4.69 18.25
C VAL A 137 8.44 -6.14 18.18
N CYS A 138 9.42 -6.43 17.33
CA CYS A 138 9.94 -7.79 17.15
C CYS A 138 10.48 -8.39 18.46
N LEU A 139 11.15 -7.59 19.29
CA LEU A 139 11.81 -8.02 20.52
C LEU A 139 10.87 -8.36 21.68
N VAL A 140 9.59 -7.96 21.63
CA VAL A 140 8.64 -8.26 22.71
C VAL A 140 7.95 -9.60 22.49
N ARG A 141 7.46 -10.21 23.58
CA ARG A 141 6.76 -11.50 23.53
C ARG A 141 5.57 -11.44 22.56
N GLY A 142 5.55 -12.35 21.58
CA GLY A 142 4.51 -12.43 20.56
C GLY A 142 4.63 -11.39 19.44
N GLY A 143 5.61 -10.49 19.52
CA GLY A 143 5.83 -9.47 18.50
C GLY A 143 6.49 -9.99 17.22
N HIS A 144 7.31 -11.05 17.32
CA HIS A 144 7.94 -11.68 16.15
C HIS A 144 6.92 -12.13 15.10
N GLU A 145 5.86 -12.84 15.51
CA GLU A 145 4.76 -13.27 14.63
C GLU A 145 4.03 -12.09 13.97
N ILE A 146 3.84 -10.98 14.71
CA ILE A 146 3.23 -9.76 14.17
C ILE A 146 4.11 -9.16 13.08
N ILE A 147 5.43 -9.15 13.27
CA ILE A 147 6.39 -8.65 12.28
C ILE A 147 6.41 -9.54 11.04
N LEU A 148 6.44 -10.87 11.21
CA LEU A 148 6.39 -11.79 10.07
C LEU A 148 5.10 -11.61 9.26
N SER A 149 3.95 -11.54 9.94
CA SER A 149 2.65 -11.27 9.32
C SER A 149 2.59 -9.92 8.59
N ALA A 150 3.18 -8.87 9.18
CA ALA A 150 3.29 -7.56 8.54
C ALA A 150 4.14 -7.61 7.26
N PHE A 151 5.22 -8.39 7.24
CA PHE A 151 6.04 -8.57 6.04
C PHE A 151 5.43 -9.54 5.02
N ASP A 152 4.57 -10.48 5.43
CA ASP A 152 3.74 -11.25 4.49
C ASP A 152 2.74 -10.32 3.79
N ASN A 153 2.09 -9.41 4.55
CA ASN A 153 1.26 -8.36 3.96
C ASN A 153 2.06 -7.44 3.04
N PHE A 154 3.26 -7.00 3.46
CA PHE A 154 4.15 -6.18 2.66
C PHE A 154 4.45 -6.86 1.32
N LYS A 155 4.82 -8.14 1.35
CA LYS A 155 5.10 -8.95 0.15
C LYS A 155 3.93 -8.92 -0.83
N GLU A 156 2.73 -9.24 -0.38
CA GLU A 156 1.53 -9.28 -1.24
C GLU A 156 1.17 -7.89 -1.78
N VAL A 157 1.21 -6.87 -0.94
CA VAL A 157 0.86 -5.49 -1.32
C VAL A 157 1.89 -4.85 -2.25
N CYS A 158 3.16 -5.23 -2.11
CA CYS A 158 4.28 -4.68 -2.87
C CYS A 158 4.67 -5.49 -4.11
N GLY A 159 4.07 -6.67 -4.31
CA GLY A 159 4.40 -7.60 -5.39
C GLY A 159 5.76 -8.28 -5.22
N GLU A 160 6.24 -8.52 -4.00
CA GLU A 160 7.52 -9.22 -3.80
C GLU A 160 7.41 -10.72 -4.13
N LYS A 161 8.45 -11.30 -4.74
CA LYS A 161 8.50 -12.76 -4.96
C LYS A 161 8.76 -13.49 -3.67
N GLN A 162 9.65 -12.93 -2.84
CA GLN A 162 10.01 -13.45 -1.53
C GLN A 162 9.88 -12.35 -0.48
N ARG A 163 9.51 -12.75 0.74
CA ARG A 163 9.45 -11.82 1.87
C ARG A 163 10.81 -11.16 2.09
N PHE A 164 10.81 -9.85 2.33
CA PHE A 164 11.99 -9.01 2.57
C PHE A 164 12.84 -8.68 1.32
N GLU A 165 12.35 -8.97 0.11
CA GLU A 165 13.10 -8.73 -1.13
C GLU A 165 13.49 -7.24 -1.28
N LYS A 166 12.54 -6.32 -1.13
CA LYS A 166 12.78 -4.88 -1.22
C LYS A 166 13.58 -4.35 -0.04
N LEU A 167 13.44 -4.91 1.15
CA LEU A 167 14.30 -4.57 2.29
C LEU A 167 15.77 -4.83 1.93
N MET A 168 16.05 -6.00 1.35
CA MET A 168 17.39 -6.37 0.92
C MET A 168 17.87 -5.53 -0.27
N GLU A 169 16.97 -5.15 -1.19
CA GLU A 169 17.29 -4.20 -2.26
C GLU A 169 17.68 -2.81 -1.71
N HIS A 170 16.88 -2.26 -0.80
CA HIS A 170 17.17 -0.97 -0.15
C HIS A 170 18.49 -1.01 0.62
N PHE A 171 18.79 -2.12 1.29
CA PHE A 171 20.05 -2.28 1.99
C PHE A 171 21.26 -2.36 1.06
N ARG A 172 21.18 -3.16 -0.02
CA ARG A 172 22.29 -3.32 -0.98
C ARG A 172 22.59 -2.05 -1.80
N ASN A 173 21.57 -1.23 -2.05
CA ASN A 173 21.69 -0.05 -2.91
C ASN A 173 22.01 1.24 -2.14
N GLU A 174 22.14 1.20 -0.81
CA GLU A 174 22.43 2.37 0.01
C GLU A 174 23.90 2.37 0.48
N ASP A 175 24.67 3.35 -0.01
CA ASP A 175 26.09 3.51 0.34
C ASP A 175 26.35 4.75 1.22
N ASN A 176 25.39 5.67 1.33
CA ASN A 176 25.63 7.02 1.87
C ASN A 176 24.98 7.26 3.24
N ASN A 177 24.00 6.46 3.63
CA ASN A 177 23.30 6.62 4.90
C ASN A 177 23.64 5.52 5.91
N ILE A 178 24.69 5.76 6.69
CA ILE A 178 25.19 4.82 7.70
C ILE A 178 24.10 4.50 8.74
N ASP A 179 23.33 5.50 9.17
CA ASP A 179 22.26 5.31 10.18
C ASP A 179 21.21 4.30 9.70
N PHE A 180 20.78 4.40 8.45
CA PHE A 180 19.88 3.42 7.84
C PHE A 180 20.53 2.04 7.74
N MET A 181 21.79 1.96 7.30
CA MET A 181 22.48 0.67 7.19
C MET A 181 22.59 -0.04 8.54
N VAL A 182 22.90 0.71 9.61
CA VAL A 182 22.96 0.19 10.97
C VAL A 182 21.59 -0.30 11.43
N ALA A 183 20.55 0.51 11.28
CA ALA A 183 19.18 0.13 11.66
C ALA A 183 18.70 -1.11 10.86
N CYS A 184 19.03 -1.19 9.58
CA CYS A 184 18.68 -2.31 8.70
C CYS A 184 19.38 -3.60 9.12
N MET A 185 20.70 -3.57 9.31
CA MET A 185 21.45 -4.73 9.77
C MET A 185 21.00 -5.21 11.16
N GLN A 186 20.71 -4.28 12.07
CA GLN A 186 20.16 -4.60 13.38
C GLN A 186 18.81 -5.29 13.28
N PHE A 187 17.89 -4.76 12.47
CA PHE A 187 16.58 -5.36 12.26
C PHE A 187 16.69 -6.77 11.64
N ILE A 188 17.55 -6.96 10.64
CA ILE A 188 17.81 -8.28 10.04
C ILE A 188 18.33 -9.27 11.10
N ASN A 189 19.28 -8.85 11.93
CA ASN A 189 19.81 -9.70 12.98
C ASN A 189 18.73 -10.09 14.00
N ILE A 190 17.89 -9.14 14.41
CA ILE A 190 16.78 -9.39 15.33
C ILE A 190 15.80 -10.40 14.72
N VAL A 191 15.26 -10.14 13.53
CA VAL A 191 14.22 -11.01 12.97
C VAL A 191 14.68 -12.45 12.72
N VAL A 192 15.99 -12.66 12.49
CA VAL A 192 16.59 -13.98 12.25
C VAL A 192 16.94 -14.70 13.56
N HIS A 193 17.37 -13.98 14.61
CA HIS A 193 17.98 -14.58 15.80
C HIS A 193 17.24 -14.31 17.13
N SER A 194 16.15 -13.53 17.14
CA SER A 194 15.34 -13.25 18.33
C SER A 194 14.37 -14.37 18.69
#